data_AF-A0A960B9I6-F1
#
_entry.id   AF-A0A960B9I6-F1
#
_cell.length_a   1.000
_cell.length_b   1.000
_cell.length_c   1.000
_cell.angle_alpha   90.00
_cell.angle_beta   90.00
_cell.angle_gamma   90.00
#
_symmetry.space_group_name_H-M   'P 1'
#
loop_
_entity.id
_entity.type
_entity.pdbx_description
1 polymer ?
#
loop_
_entity_poly.entity_id
_entity_poly.type
_entity_poly.pdbx_seq_one_letter_code
_entity_poly.pdbx_strand_id
1 'polypeptide(L)'
;MSISDLIAAEAEAAERNRDAAITSGAKVTRGHQRAKTLQVRLNAEELDALTLLAEQRGMPVSTLARDLLLAQLAGTDTTTKALIAKIRAELDDLATRVA
;
A
#
# COMPACT_ATOMS: atom_id res chain seq x y z
N MET A 1 -7.14 43.48 -6.70
CA MET A 1 -6.10 42.67 -6.04
C MET A 1 -6.05 41.33 -6.77
N SER A 2 -4.89 40.95 -7.27
CA SER A 2 -4.70 39.68 -7.99
C SER A 2 -4.45 38.52 -7.01
N ILE A 3 -4.58 37.28 -7.49
CA ILE A 3 -4.23 36.07 -6.70
C ILE A 3 -2.78 36.11 -6.24
N SER A 4 -1.88 36.61 -7.10
CA SER A 4 -0.45 36.76 -6.77
C SER A 4 -0.25 37.72 -5.59
N ASP A 5 -1.01 38.81 -5.55
CA ASP A 5 -0.93 39.79 -4.45
C ASP A 5 -1.42 39.19 -3.13
N LEU A 6 -2.43 38.31 -3.17
CA LEU A 6 -2.95 37.61 -1.99
C LEU A 6 -1.94 36.58 -1.46
N ILE A 7 -1.30 35.81 -2.34
CA ILE A 7 -0.27 34.83 -1.96
C ILE A 7 0.94 35.54 -1.35
N ALA A 8 1.37 36.67 -1.93
CA ALA A 8 2.49 37.45 -1.39
C ALA A 8 2.19 38.02 0.01
N ALA A 9 0.99 38.58 0.19
CA ALA A 9 0.56 39.10 1.50
C ALA A 9 0.46 38.00 2.56
N GLU A 10 -0.03 36.81 2.19
CA GLU A 10 -0.09 35.66 3.10
C GLU A 10 1.30 35.13 3.46
N ALA A 11 2.21 35.05 2.49
CA ALA A 11 3.59 34.64 2.73
C ALA A 11 4.30 35.59 3.71
N GLU A 12 4.19 36.90 3.50
CA GLU A 12 4.72 37.90 4.45
C GLU A 12 4.06 37.81 5.83
N ALA A 13 2.78 37.43 5.90
CA ALA A 13 2.08 37.24 7.16
C ALA A 13 2.53 36.00 7.92
N ALA A 14 2.79 34.91 7.22
CA ALA A 14 3.29 33.67 7.80
C ALA A 14 4.72 33.82 8.36
N GLU A 15 5.61 34.50 7.64
CA GLU A 15 7.03 34.68 8.05
C GLU A 15 7.22 35.68 9.19
N ARG A 16 6.23 36.55 9.44
CA ARG A 16 6.31 37.61 10.46
C ARG A 16 6.57 37.10 11.88
N ASN A 17 6.20 35.85 12.17
CA ASN A 17 6.35 35.23 13.50
C ASN A 17 6.90 33.79 13.39
N ARG A 18 8.04 33.61 12.71
CA ARG A 18 8.66 32.30 12.47
C ARG A 18 8.90 31.47 13.74
N ASP A 19 9.20 32.12 14.86
CA ASP A 19 9.50 31.49 16.15
C ASP A 19 8.31 31.58 17.13
N ALA A 20 7.08 31.71 16.61
CA ALA A 20 5.88 31.70 17.45
C ALA A 20 5.81 30.44 18.32
N ALA A 21 5.45 30.63 19.59
CA ALA A 21 5.22 29.52 20.50
C ALA A 21 4.09 28.62 19.98
N ILE A 22 4.28 27.30 20.11
CA ILE A 22 3.28 26.30 19.78
C ILE A 22 2.02 26.55 20.62
N THR A 23 0.86 26.70 19.98
CA THR A 23 -0.41 26.95 20.67
C THR A 23 -0.81 25.75 21.53
N SER A 24 -1.52 25.98 22.64
CA SER A 24 -1.92 24.94 23.60
C SER A 24 -2.80 23.84 23.00
N GLY A 25 -3.45 24.09 21.86
CA GLY A 25 -4.24 23.11 21.11
C GLY A 25 -3.45 22.36 20.02
N ALA A 26 -2.18 22.67 19.80
CA ALA A 26 -1.37 22.01 18.79
C ALA A 26 -1.04 20.58 19.20
N LYS A 27 -1.62 19.62 18.49
CA LYS A 27 -1.38 18.20 18.72
C LYS A 27 -0.13 17.79 17.94
N VAL A 28 0.94 17.44 18.66
CA VAL A 28 2.10 16.77 18.04
C VAL A 28 1.67 15.39 17.56
N THR A 29 1.28 15.30 16.30
CA THR A 29 1.05 14.01 15.66
C THR A 29 2.39 13.48 15.18
N ARG A 30 2.84 12.36 15.76
CA ARG A 30 3.84 11.55 15.06
C ARG A 30 3.09 10.92 13.90
N GLY A 31 3.39 11.36 12.68
CA GLY A 31 2.79 10.83 11.45
C GLY A 31 2.72 9.30 11.47
N HIS A 32 1.70 8.75 10.80
CA HIS A 32 1.28 7.34 10.72
C HIS A 32 2.27 6.28 11.23
N GLN A 33 1.76 5.24 11.90
CA GLN A 33 2.54 4.05 12.30
C GLN A 33 3.54 3.68 11.21
N ARG A 34 4.83 3.89 11.50
CA ARG A 34 5.91 3.61 10.55
C ARG A 34 5.81 2.16 10.09
N ALA A 35 6.08 1.94 8.79
CA ALA A 35 6.22 0.59 8.27
C ALA A 35 7.23 -0.19 9.14
N LYS A 36 6.82 -1.36 9.60
CA LYS A 36 7.70 -2.26 10.37
C LYS A 36 8.53 -3.08 9.39
N THR A 37 9.82 -3.26 9.69
CA THR A 37 10.72 -4.09 8.88
C THR A 37 10.62 -5.54 9.35
N LEU A 38 10.35 -6.46 8.41
CA LEU A 38 10.40 -7.91 8.62
C LEU A 38 11.72 -8.44 8.06
N GLN A 39 12.47 -9.21 8.84
CA GLN A 39 13.67 -9.91 8.33
C GLN A 39 13.26 -11.29 7.82
N VAL A 40 13.55 -11.56 6.54
CA VAL A 40 13.34 -12.86 5.90
C VAL A 40 14.70 -13.46 5.60
N ARG A 41 14.93 -14.71 6.01
CA ARG A 41 16.16 -15.44 5.69
C ARG A 41 15.98 -16.10 4.33
N LEU A 42 16.79 -15.70 3.37
CA LEU A 42 16.90 -16.29 2.05
C LEU A 42 18.33 -16.77 1.86
N ASN A 43 18.52 -17.87 1.13
CA ASN A 43 19.83 -18.23 0.62
C ASN A 43 20.22 -17.33 -0.58
N ALA A 44 21.44 -17.50 -1.10
CA ALA A 44 21.93 -16.68 -2.20
C ALA A 44 21.10 -16.84 -3.48
N GLU A 45 20.79 -18.09 -3.85
CA GLU A 45 20.03 -18.41 -5.07
C GLU A 45 18.60 -17.85 -5.02
N GLU A 46 17.95 -17.94 -3.85
CA GLU A 46 16.61 -17.41 -3.61
C GLU A 46 16.58 -15.88 -3.71
N LEU A 47 17.59 -15.21 -3.16
CA LEU A 47 17.70 -13.76 -3.24
C LEU A 47 17.96 -13.29 -4.68
N ASP A 48 18.81 -14.01 -5.42
CA ASP A 48 19.11 -13.71 -6.82
C ASP A 48 17.86 -13.88 -7.70
N ALA A 49 17.12 -14.97 -7.52
CA ALA A 49 15.86 -15.21 -8.22
C ALA A 49 14.83 -14.11 -7.96
N LEU A 50 14.70 -13.69 -6.70
CA LEU A 50 13.78 -12.61 -6.32
C LEU A 50 14.22 -11.26 -6.92
N THR A 51 15.52 -11.01 -6.96
CA THR A 51 16.10 -9.77 -7.52
C THR A 51 15.88 -9.69 -9.02
N LEU A 52 16.17 -10.78 -9.74
CA LEU A 52 15.94 -10.87 -11.19
C LEU A 52 14.46 -10.62 -11.54
N LEU A 53 13.54 -11.22 -10.78
CA LEU A 53 12.11 -11.03 -11.00
C LEU A 53 11.67 -9.58 -10.72
N ALA A 54 12.28 -8.92 -9.73
CA ALA A 54 12.01 -7.52 -9.41
C ALA A 54 12.50 -6.58 -10.52
N GLU A 55 13.69 -6.83 -11.06
CA GLU A 55 14.27 -6.10 -12.20
C GLU A 55 13.41 -6.22 -13.45
N GLN A 56 12.99 -7.44 -13.81
CA GLN A 56 12.11 -7.68 -14.96
C GLN A 56 10.79 -6.91 -14.87
N ARG A 57 10.31 -6.65 -13.65
CA ARG A 57 9.08 -5.89 -13.39
C ARG A 57 9.33 -4.40 -13.12
N GLY A 58 10.59 -3.96 -13.10
CA GLY A 58 10.96 -2.56 -12.86
C GLY A 58 10.56 -2.06 -11.46
N MET A 59 10.58 -2.92 -10.45
CA MET A 59 10.13 -2.58 -9.08
C MET A 59 11.14 -3.01 -8.02
N PRO A 60 11.18 -2.34 -6.85
CA PRO A 60 12.09 -2.71 -5.77
C PRO A 60 11.81 -4.13 -5.26
N VAL A 61 12.88 -4.85 -4.90
CA VAL A 61 12.82 -6.21 -4.32
C VAL A 61 11.88 -6.28 -3.12
N SER A 62 11.92 -5.28 -2.24
CA SER A 62 11.04 -5.19 -1.07
C SER A 62 9.56 -4.98 -1.43
N THR A 63 9.29 -4.25 -2.51
CA THR A 63 7.93 -4.04 -3.03
C THR A 63 7.40 -5.34 -3.62
N LEU A 64 8.20 -6.05 -4.41
CA LEU A 64 7.84 -7.35 -4.96
C LEU A 64 7.60 -8.38 -3.84
N ALA A 65 8.50 -8.45 -2.86
CA ALA A 65 8.36 -9.36 -1.73
C ALA A 65 7.08 -9.09 -0.94
N ARG A 66 6.75 -7.81 -0.70
CA ARG A 66 5.49 -7.41 -0.05
C ARG A 66 4.27 -7.83 -0.86
N ASP A 67 4.29 -7.60 -2.18
CA ASP A 67 3.19 -7.96 -3.06
C ASP A 67 2.93 -9.47 -3.05
N LEU A 68 3.98 -10.28 -3.18
CA LEU A 68 3.88 -11.75 -3.11
C LEU A 68 3.33 -12.21 -1.76
N LEU A 69 3.80 -11.64 -0.64
CA LEU A 69 3.31 -11.95 0.70
C LEU A 69 1.82 -11.61 0.85
N LEU A 70 1.41 -10.42 0.40
CA LEU A 70 0.01 -9.99 0.50
C LEU A 70 -0.91 -10.81 -0.40
N ALA A 71 -0.47 -11.15 -1.61
CA ALA A 71 -1.21 -12.02 -2.52
C ALA A 71 -1.44 -13.42 -1.92
N GLN A 72 -0.42 -13.99 -1.26
CA GLN A 72 -0.56 -15.27 -0.57
C GLN A 72 -1.52 -15.17 0.62
N LEU A 73 -1.43 -14.11 1.43
CA LEU A 73 -2.34 -13.90 2.56
C LEU A 73 -3.80 -13.73 2.11
N ALA A 74 -4.03 -12.97 1.04
CA ALA A 74 -5.36 -12.81 0.43
C ALA A 74 -5.88 -14.13 -0.21
N GLY A 75 -4.97 -14.93 -0.77
CA GLY A 75 -5.26 -16.27 -1.28
C GLY A 75 -5.68 -17.26 -0.19
N THR A 76 -5.11 -17.17 1.02
CA THR A 76 -5.50 -18.00 2.16
C THR A 76 -6.90 -17.69 2.70
N ASP A 77 -7.40 -16.46 2.54
CA ASP A 77 -8.76 -16.07 2.92
C ASP A 77 -9.81 -16.53 1.89
N THR A 78 -9.43 -16.71 0.63
CA THR A 78 -10.27 -17.34 -0.40
C THR A 78 -10.15 -18.85 -0.26
N THR A 79 -10.55 -19.34 0.92
CA THR A 79 -10.48 -20.75 1.32
C THR A 79 -11.02 -21.63 0.20
N THR A 80 -10.46 -22.81 0.02
CA THR A 80 -10.97 -23.88 -0.87
C THR A 80 -12.51 -23.99 -0.87
N LYS A 81 -13.16 -23.66 0.25
CA LYS A 81 -14.62 -23.51 0.38
C LYS A 81 -15.26 -22.46 -0.54
N ALA A 82 -14.70 -21.26 -0.64
CA ALA A 82 -15.16 -20.20 -1.53
C ALA A 82 -14.99 -20.60 -3.00
N LEU A 83 -13.88 -21.27 -3.34
CA LEU A 83 -13.67 -21.84 -4.68
C LEU A 83 -14.68 -22.96 -4.99
N ILE A 84 -14.90 -23.89 -4.05
CA ILE A 84 -15.92 -24.95 -4.18
C ILE A 84 -17.32 -24.36 -4.33
N ALA A 85 -17.66 -23.32 -3.56
CA ALA A 85 -18.95 -22.65 -3.65
C ALA A 85 -19.15 -21.99 -5.02
N LYS A 86 -18.10 -21.35 -5.56
CA LYS A 86 -18.11 -20.79 -6.92
C LYS A 86 -18.32 -21.87 -7.98
N ILE A 87 -17.56 -22.97 -7.92
CA ILE A 87 -17.69 -24.09 -8.86
C ILE A 87 -19.10 -24.69 -8.83
N ARG A 88 -19.71 -24.84 -7.64
CA ARG A 88 -21.10 -25.32 -7.52
C ARG A 88 -22.09 -24.38 -8.21
N ALA A 89 -21.98 -23.08 -7.97
CA ALA A 89 -22.86 -22.09 -8.58
C ALA A 89 -22.75 -22.08 -10.11
N GLU A 90 -21.53 -22.23 -10.65
CA GLU A 90 -21.31 -22.31 -12.10
C GLU A 90 -21.89 -23.59 -12.72
N LEU A 91 -21.84 -24.73 -12.02
CA LEU A 91 -22.45 -25.98 -12.48
C LEU A 91 -23.98 -25.92 -12.47
N ASP A 92 -24.58 -25.29 -11.45
CA ASP A 92 -26.02 -25.09 -11.37
C ASP A 92 -26.52 -24.19 -12.51
N ASP A 93 -25.81 -23.11 -12.83
CA ASP A 93 -26.11 -22.24 -13.98
C ASP A 93 -25.94 -22.96 -15.33
N LEU A 94 -24.99 -23.88 -15.43
CA LEU A 94 -24.86 -24.69 -16.65
C LEU A 94 -26.02 -25.67 -16.79
N ALA A 95 -26.44 -26.31 -15.69
CA ALA A 95 -27.55 -27.26 -15.70
C ALA A 95 -28.86 -26.61 -16.13
N THR A 96 -29.12 -25.36 -15.71
CA THR A 96 -30.33 -24.61 -16.12
C THR A 96 -30.29 -24.16 -17.58
N ARG A 97 -29.12 -24.06 -18.21
CA ARG A 97 -28.98 -23.70 -19.63
C ARG A 97 -29.12 -24.90 -20.58
N VAL A 98 -28.97 -26.12 -20.06
CA VAL A 98 -29.02 -27.37 -20.84
C VAL A 98 -30.40 -28.05 -20.75
N ALA A 99 -31.21 -27.71 -19.74
CA ALA A 99 -32.61 -28.14 -19.60
C ALA A 99 -33.56 -27.26 -20.41
#